data_AF-A0A3N9X3D3-F1
#
_entry.id   AF-A0A3N9X3D3-F1
#
_cell.length_a   1.000
_cell.length_b   1.000
_cell.length_c   1.000
_cell.angle_alpha   90.00
_cell.angle_beta   90.00
_cell.angle_gamma   90.00
#
_symmetry.space_group_name_H-M   'P 1'
#
loop_
_entity.id
_entity.type
_entity.pdbx_description
1 polymer ?
#
loop_
_entity_poly.entity_id
_entity_poly.type
_entity_poly.pdbx_seq_one_letter_code
_entity_poly.pdbx_strand_id
1 'polypeptide(L)'
;MGPTGGSSGGFCKFLSMTSSNGGHEYTFAGANMTSFVRSWLASLDGPEAVSAGLLEHAANDVIAGDRYSYGASFMMANIGSRATKTEASDDELRLFAVFMVFQQADFPGATQTLWEGPTIHVRRAFDYANSLTSAVVAQRLRQSVIDRAVREVPPELTAMLNNSMNHDPARIAAHEREMASILHREIRAANLIDPGGEADFDFRLLQSQL
;
A
#
# COMPACT_ATOMS: atom_id res chain seq x y z
N MET A 1 -41.14 19.07 38.79
CA MET A 1 -40.60 17.85 38.16
C MET A 1 -40.39 18.22 36.69
N GLY A 2 -39.24 18.68 36.21
CA GLY A 2 -37.85 18.28 36.39
C GLY A 2 -37.31 18.04 34.97
N PRO A 3 -36.45 18.90 34.38
CA PRO A 3 -35.94 18.72 33.02
C PRO A 3 -34.50 18.17 33.05
N THR A 4 -34.24 17.06 32.37
CA THR A 4 -32.89 16.51 32.04
C THR A 4 -33.09 15.34 31.07
N GLY A 5 -32.33 15.09 30.02
CA GLY A 5 -31.08 15.66 29.53
C GLY A 5 -30.70 14.91 28.26
N GLY A 6 -29.97 15.57 27.36
CA GLY A 6 -29.39 14.93 26.19
C GLY A 6 -28.35 13.88 26.58
N SER A 7 -28.17 12.89 25.71
CA SER A 7 -27.00 12.01 25.77
C SER A 7 -26.44 11.86 24.36
N SER A 8 -25.52 12.77 24.04
CA SER A 8 -24.44 12.49 23.10
C SER A 8 -23.55 11.41 23.72
N GLY A 9 -23.50 10.23 23.12
CA GLY A 9 -22.49 9.22 23.40
C GLY A 9 -22.12 8.60 22.07
N GLY A 10 -20.89 8.55 21.63
CA GLY A 10 -19.62 8.91 22.24
C GLY A 10 -18.62 8.47 21.18
N PHE A 11 -18.12 9.42 20.38
CA PHE A 11 -17.01 9.14 19.49
C PHE A 11 -15.86 8.65 20.37
N CYS A 12 -15.51 7.37 20.21
CA CYS A 12 -14.36 6.78 20.87
C CYS A 12 -13.14 7.61 20.47
N LYS A 13 -12.71 8.40 21.44
CA LYS A 13 -11.51 9.20 21.48
C LYS A 13 -10.36 8.23 21.26
N PHE A 14 -9.86 8.12 20.02
CA PHE A 14 -8.59 7.46 19.75
C PHE A 14 -7.57 8.12 20.68
N LEU A 15 -7.09 7.34 21.64
CA LEU A 15 -6.07 7.76 22.58
C LEU A 15 -4.86 8.17 21.76
N SER A 16 -4.68 9.48 21.65
CA SER A 16 -3.44 10.11 21.23
C SER A 16 -2.37 9.75 22.26
N MET A 17 -1.80 8.56 22.10
CA MET A 17 -0.51 8.23 22.70
C MET A 17 0.54 8.97 21.88
N THR A 18 0.84 10.18 22.34
CA THR A 18 2.01 10.96 21.98
C THR A 18 3.26 10.20 22.44
N SER A 19 3.68 9.22 21.64
CA SER A 19 4.96 8.55 21.81
C SER A 19 6.04 9.46 21.21
N SER A 20 6.91 9.98 22.09
CA SER A 20 8.12 10.76 21.88
C SER A 20 8.45 11.20 20.44
N ASN A 21 8.45 12.53 20.23
CA ASN A 21 9.04 13.24 19.09
C ASN A 21 10.58 13.10 19.02
N GLY A 22 11.09 11.87 18.95
CA GLY A 22 12.36 11.62 18.26
C GLY A 22 12.02 11.64 16.78
N GLY A 23 12.32 12.73 16.08
CA GLY A 23 11.97 12.87 14.67
C GLY A 23 12.64 11.77 13.86
N HIS A 24 11.95 10.65 13.62
CA HIS A 24 12.42 9.62 12.71
C HIS A 24 12.56 10.27 11.34
N GLU A 25 13.78 10.24 10.81
CA GLU A 25 14.08 10.71 9.47
C GLU A 25 13.66 9.60 8.50
N TYR A 26 12.67 9.89 7.67
CA TYR A 26 12.21 8.96 6.65
C TYR A 26 13.03 9.19 5.39
N THR A 27 14.20 8.57 5.32
CA THR A 27 15.08 8.64 4.14
C THR A 27 15.06 7.31 3.42
N PHE A 28 14.92 7.34 2.09
CA PHE A 28 14.97 6.15 1.24
C PHE A 28 15.50 6.49 -0.16
N ALA A 29 16.35 5.63 -0.71
CA ALA A 29 17.00 5.82 -2.02
C ALA A 29 17.62 7.23 -2.21
N GLY A 30 18.28 7.75 -1.17
CA GLY A 30 18.95 9.05 -1.18
C GLY A 30 18.05 10.28 -1.02
N ALA A 31 16.72 10.11 -0.90
CA ALA A 31 15.78 11.20 -0.70
C ALA A 31 15.26 11.25 0.74
N ASN A 32 15.23 12.44 1.34
CA ASN A 32 14.56 12.67 2.63
C ASN A 32 13.08 12.96 2.39
N MET A 33 12.23 12.04 2.84
CA MET A 33 10.77 12.03 2.66
C MET A 33 10.04 12.45 3.94
N THR A 34 10.74 12.97 4.96
CA THR A 34 10.17 13.16 6.30
C THR A 34 8.95 14.08 6.30
N SER A 35 9.04 15.20 5.58
CA SER A 35 7.93 16.16 5.46
C SER A 35 6.74 15.55 4.74
N PHE A 36 6.99 14.83 3.65
CA PHE A 36 5.94 14.13 2.89
C PHE A 36 5.25 13.08 3.76
N VAL A 37 6.00 12.17 4.39
CA VAL A 37 5.44 11.09 5.21
C VAL A 37 4.61 11.62 6.36
N ARG A 38 5.05 12.69 7.03
CA ARG A 38 4.26 13.33 8.10
C ARG A 38 2.96 13.93 7.59
N SER A 39 3.01 14.66 6.47
CA SER A 39 1.82 15.23 5.83
C SER A 39 0.85 14.15 5.37
N TRP A 40 1.38 13.10 4.75
CA TRP A 40 0.61 11.95 4.29
C TRP A 40 -0.06 11.20 5.44
N LEU A 41 0.67 10.91 6.52
CA LEU A 41 0.12 10.29 7.73
C LEU A 41 -1.02 11.13 8.32
N ALA A 42 -0.84 12.46 8.40
CA ALA A 42 -1.89 13.35 8.88
C ALA A 42 -3.14 13.34 7.97
N SER A 43 -2.98 13.09 6.67
CA SER A 43 -4.11 12.97 5.74
C SER A 43 -4.95 11.70 5.94
N LEU A 44 -4.40 10.67 6.60
CA LEU A 44 -5.12 9.39 6.84
C LEU A 44 -6.25 9.50 7.85
N ASP A 45 -6.25 10.54 8.68
CA ASP A 45 -7.35 10.86 9.60
C ASP A 45 -8.45 11.69 8.93
N GLY A 46 -8.24 12.10 7.67
CA GLY A 46 -9.14 12.97 6.91
C GLY A 46 -10.14 12.21 6.03
N PRO A 47 -11.10 12.94 5.42
CA PRO A 47 -12.14 12.35 4.56
C PRO A 47 -11.59 11.74 3.25
N GLU A 48 -10.33 12.05 2.90
CA GLU A 48 -9.65 11.51 1.72
C GLU A 48 -9.10 10.09 1.96
N ALA A 49 -9.08 9.61 3.21
CA ALA A 49 -8.63 8.28 3.53
C ALA A 49 -9.63 7.24 3.02
N VAL A 50 -9.14 6.31 2.19
CA VAL A 50 -9.95 5.21 1.67
C VAL A 50 -9.87 3.99 2.59
N SER A 51 -10.90 3.14 2.53
CA SER A 51 -10.92 1.85 3.22
C SER A 51 -10.77 1.91 4.74
N ALA A 52 -11.26 2.98 5.38
CA ALA A 52 -11.24 3.14 6.84
C ALA A 52 -11.85 1.95 7.61
N GLY A 53 -12.82 1.24 7.03
CA GLY A 53 -13.40 0.02 7.61
C GLY A 53 -12.37 -1.11 7.86
N LEU A 54 -11.24 -1.12 7.16
CA LEU A 54 -10.14 -2.06 7.45
C LEU A 54 -9.52 -1.81 8.83
N LEU A 55 -9.49 -0.57 9.33
CA LEU A 55 -9.00 -0.26 10.67
C LEU A 55 -9.96 -0.78 11.75
N GLU A 56 -11.27 -0.83 11.47
CA GLU A 56 -12.24 -1.44 12.37
C GLU A 56 -11.99 -2.95 12.53
N HIS A 57 -11.67 -3.65 11.42
CA HIS A 57 -11.28 -5.06 11.46
C HIS A 57 -9.95 -5.25 12.20
N ALA A 58 -8.94 -4.41 11.93
CA ALA A 58 -7.66 -4.46 12.63
C ALA A 58 -7.81 -4.28 14.16
N ALA A 59 -8.78 -3.47 14.61
CA ALA A 59 -9.04 -3.23 16.03
C ALA A 59 -9.88 -4.33 16.69
N ASN A 60 -10.91 -4.84 16.01
CA ASN A 60 -11.98 -5.62 16.63
C ASN A 60 -11.90 -7.12 16.35
N ASP A 61 -11.18 -7.56 15.33
CA ASP A 61 -11.20 -8.97 14.94
C ASP A 61 -10.20 -9.79 15.79
N VAL A 62 -10.63 -10.21 16.99
CA VAL A 62 -9.80 -11.01 17.93
C VAL A 62 -9.59 -12.45 17.40
N ILE A 63 -10.44 -12.90 16.49
CA ILE A 63 -10.50 -14.30 16.02
C ILE A 63 -9.67 -14.47 14.75
N ALA A 64 -9.65 -13.48 13.85
CA ALA A 64 -8.74 -13.47 12.72
C ALA A 64 -7.31 -13.17 13.19
N GLY A 65 -6.39 -14.12 13.00
CA GLY A 65 -4.96 -13.97 13.31
C GLY A 65 -4.22 -12.89 12.52
N ASP A 66 -4.93 -12.10 11.71
CA ASP A 66 -4.40 -11.26 10.63
C ASP A 66 -4.71 -9.75 10.82
N ARG A 67 -4.90 -9.29 12.06
CA ARG A 67 -5.14 -7.86 12.37
C ARG A 67 -4.13 -6.93 11.72
N TYR A 68 -2.86 -7.34 11.69
CA TYR A 68 -1.80 -6.58 11.05
C TYR A 68 -2.04 -6.42 9.54
N SER A 69 -2.46 -7.49 8.86
CA SER A 69 -2.72 -7.49 7.42
C SER A 69 -3.84 -6.54 7.04
N TYR A 70 -4.88 -6.40 7.87
CA TYR A 70 -5.92 -5.39 7.67
C TYR A 70 -5.37 -3.96 7.76
N GLY A 71 -4.58 -3.67 8.79
CA GLY A 71 -3.94 -2.36 8.93
C GLY A 71 -2.95 -2.05 7.81
N ALA A 72 -2.12 -3.02 7.42
CA ALA A 72 -1.21 -2.88 6.28
C ALA A 72 -1.95 -2.67 4.96
N SER A 73 -3.08 -3.37 4.77
CA SER A 73 -3.95 -3.19 3.59
C SER A 73 -4.56 -1.79 3.54
N PHE A 74 -4.95 -1.22 4.69
CA PHE A 74 -5.38 0.19 4.77
C PHE A 74 -4.26 1.14 4.31
N MET A 75 -3.04 0.94 4.77
CA MET A 75 -1.89 1.78 4.38
C MET A 75 -1.61 1.67 2.87
N MET A 76 -1.58 0.44 2.34
CA MET A 76 -1.35 0.19 0.92
C MET A 76 -2.47 0.74 0.03
N ALA A 77 -3.74 0.64 0.44
CA ALA A 77 -4.87 1.20 -0.32
C ALA A 77 -4.75 2.73 -0.49
N ASN A 78 -4.24 3.41 0.53
CA ASN A 78 -4.12 4.87 0.55
C ASN A 78 -2.90 5.39 -0.23
N ILE A 79 -1.77 4.68 -0.24
CA ILE A 79 -0.61 5.11 -1.05
C ILE A 79 -0.62 4.50 -2.46
N GLY A 80 -1.06 3.26 -2.61
CA GLY A 80 -1.04 2.53 -3.87
C GLY A 80 -1.95 3.16 -4.93
N SER A 81 -3.09 3.71 -4.53
CA SER A 81 -4.01 4.45 -5.41
C SER A 81 -3.45 5.81 -5.85
N ARG A 82 -2.64 6.47 -5.02
CA ARG A 82 -1.92 7.68 -5.43
C ARG A 82 -0.80 7.34 -6.41
N ALA A 83 -0.08 6.24 -6.15
CA ALA A 83 1.00 5.75 -6.98
C ALA A 83 0.58 5.24 -8.37
N THR A 84 -0.71 4.99 -8.67
CA THR A 84 -1.16 4.64 -10.04
C THR A 84 -1.33 5.85 -10.96
N LYS A 85 -1.46 7.06 -10.40
CA LYS A 85 -1.66 8.29 -11.18
C LYS A 85 -0.45 8.59 -12.04
N THR A 86 -0.65 9.04 -13.29
CA THR A 86 0.46 9.38 -14.20
C THR A 86 1.35 10.46 -13.59
N GLU A 87 0.72 11.41 -12.91
CA GLU A 87 1.30 12.55 -12.20
C GLU A 87 1.73 12.26 -10.75
N ALA A 88 1.73 10.98 -10.33
CA ALA A 88 2.20 10.59 -9.00
C ALA A 88 3.60 11.16 -8.75
N SER A 89 3.75 11.79 -7.59
CA SER A 89 5.02 12.37 -7.19
C SER A 89 6.06 11.29 -6.89
N ASP A 90 7.31 11.71 -7.01
CA ASP A 90 8.51 10.99 -6.63
C ASP A 90 8.43 10.40 -5.19
N ASP A 91 7.88 11.16 -4.25
CA ASP A 91 7.71 10.72 -2.86
C ASP A 91 6.59 9.68 -2.73
N GLU A 92 5.50 9.80 -3.49
CA GLU A 92 4.43 8.80 -3.50
C GLU A 92 4.92 7.46 -4.05
N LEU A 93 5.71 7.48 -5.13
CA LEU A 93 6.31 6.28 -5.71
C LEU A 93 7.32 5.62 -4.76
N ARG A 94 8.15 6.42 -4.05
CA ARG A 94 9.09 5.90 -3.06
C ARG A 94 8.38 5.29 -1.84
N LEU A 95 7.33 5.93 -1.32
CA LEU A 95 6.60 5.41 -0.17
C LEU A 95 5.84 4.14 -0.55
N PHE A 96 5.24 4.11 -1.74
CA PHE A 96 4.65 2.90 -2.30
C PHE A 96 5.67 1.76 -2.37
N ALA A 97 6.87 2.02 -2.91
CA ALA A 97 7.91 1.01 -2.99
C ALA A 97 8.31 0.45 -1.62
N VAL A 98 8.50 1.32 -0.63
CA VAL A 98 8.83 0.95 0.75
C VAL A 98 7.77 0.01 1.34
N PHE A 99 6.49 0.33 1.19
CA PHE A 99 5.43 -0.57 1.66
C PHE A 99 5.34 -1.86 0.85
N MET A 100 5.53 -1.79 -0.46
CA MET A 100 5.39 -2.95 -1.34
C MET A 100 6.42 -4.01 -1.00
N VAL A 101 7.70 -3.64 -0.84
CA VAL A 101 8.74 -4.62 -0.47
C VAL A 101 8.59 -5.13 0.96
N PHE A 102 8.08 -4.29 1.87
CA PHE A 102 7.78 -4.71 3.24
C PHE A 102 6.63 -5.73 3.27
N GLN A 103 5.59 -5.53 2.47
CA GLN A 103 4.47 -6.46 2.32
C GLN A 103 4.89 -7.76 1.62
N GLN A 104 5.68 -7.69 0.56
CA GLN A 104 6.20 -8.87 -0.14
C GLN A 104 7.07 -9.77 0.78
N ALA A 105 7.71 -9.17 1.77
CA ALA A 105 8.51 -9.87 2.76
C ALA A 105 7.69 -10.40 3.95
N ASP A 106 6.36 -10.34 3.87
CA ASP A 106 5.43 -10.72 4.94
C ASP A 106 5.67 -9.94 6.25
N PHE A 107 5.89 -8.63 6.11
CA PHE A 107 5.93 -7.68 7.21
C PHE A 107 6.94 -8.02 8.32
N PRO A 108 8.24 -8.12 8.01
CA PRO A 108 9.27 -8.53 8.97
C PRO A 108 9.26 -7.67 10.25
N GLY A 109 9.28 -8.34 11.40
CA GLY A 109 9.23 -7.71 12.72
C GLY A 109 7.84 -7.24 13.16
N ALA A 110 6.80 -7.48 12.37
CA ALA A 110 5.42 -7.32 12.80
C ALA A 110 4.88 -8.55 13.53
N THR A 111 3.96 -8.34 14.46
CA THR A 111 3.15 -9.40 15.05
C THR A 111 1.81 -9.45 14.31
N GLN A 112 1.52 -10.54 13.61
CA GLN A 112 0.32 -10.66 12.76
C GLN A 112 -0.99 -10.39 13.52
N THR A 113 -1.05 -10.76 14.80
CA THR A 113 -2.19 -10.58 15.69
C THR A 113 -2.30 -9.17 16.31
N LEU A 114 -1.43 -8.23 15.95
CA LEU A 114 -1.42 -6.90 16.54
C LEU A 114 -1.18 -5.81 15.50
N TRP A 115 -2.14 -4.89 15.38
CA TRP A 115 -1.94 -3.64 14.66
C TRP A 115 -1.57 -2.52 15.63
N GLU A 116 -0.36 -1.98 15.52
CA GLU A 116 0.16 -0.91 16.40
C GLU A 116 -0.04 0.50 15.83
N GLY A 117 -0.68 0.59 14.66
CA GLY A 117 -1.05 1.85 14.03
C GLY A 117 -0.14 2.29 12.86
N PRO A 118 -0.60 3.29 12.10
CA PRO A 118 0.08 3.77 10.88
C PRO A 118 1.54 4.15 11.07
N THR A 119 1.85 4.92 12.12
CA THR A 119 3.22 5.43 12.37
C THR A 119 4.23 4.31 12.60
N ILE A 120 3.84 3.28 13.36
CA ILE A 120 4.69 2.14 13.67
C ILE A 120 4.93 1.30 12.40
N HIS A 121 3.89 1.10 11.60
CA HIS A 121 3.98 0.42 10.31
C HIS A 121 4.95 1.13 9.36
N VAL A 122 4.81 2.45 9.19
CA VAL A 122 5.70 3.24 8.33
C VAL A 122 7.15 3.08 8.79
N ARG A 123 7.41 3.24 10.09
CA ARG A 123 8.77 3.10 10.62
C ARG A 123 9.37 1.73 10.30
N ARG A 124 8.64 0.64 10.58
CA ARG A 124 9.10 -0.73 10.26
C ARG A 124 9.35 -0.92 8.77
N ALA A 125 8.48 -0.38 7.93
CA ALA A 125 8.64 -0.48 6.49
C ALA A 125 9.92 0.25 6.01
N PHE A 126 10.18 1.46 6.52
CA PHE A 126 11.41 2.19 6.21
C PHE A 126 12.66 1.48 6.75
N ASP A 127 12.63 0.98 7.99
CA ASP A 127 13.73 0.21 8.59
C ASP A 127 14.05 -1.02 7.73
N TYR A 128 13.01 -1.74 7.29
CA TYR A 128 13.18 -2.89 6.41
C TYR A 128 13.73 -2.50 5.03
N ALA A 129 13.13 -1.50 4.37
CA ALA A 129 13.56 -1.07 3.05
C ALA A 129 15.02 -0.57 3.06
N ASN A 130 15.44 0.12 4.13
CA ASN A 130 16.82 0.59 4.31
C ASN A 130 17.80 -0.52 4.73
N SER A 131 17.31 -1.68 5.18
CA SER A 131 18.15 -2.87 5.35
C SER A 131 18.52 -3.53 4.02
N LEU A 132 17.84 -3.16 2.93
CA LEU A 132 18.09 -3.61 1.57
C LEU A 132 18.84 -2.52 0.78
N THR A 133 19.49 -2.93 -0.31
CA THR A 133 20.01 -1.95 -1.29
C THR A 133 18.88 -1.46 -2.20
N SER A 134 19.00 -0.25 -2.75
CA SER A 134 18.05 0.29 -3.73
C SER A 134 17.86 -0.64 -4.94
N ALA A 135 18.94 -1.26 -5.43
CA ALA A 135 18.89 -2.24 -6.51
C ALA A 135 18.03 -3.47 -6.13
N VAL A 136 18.18 -4.02 -4.92
CA VAL A 136 17.36 -5.15 -4.45
C VAL A 136 15.89 -4.77 -4.32
N VAL A 137 15.58 -3.56 -3.85
CA VAL A 137 14.20 -3.07 -3.79
C VAL A 137 13.61 -2.95 -5.19
N ALA A 138 14.31 -2.32 -6.13
CA ALA A 138 13.87 -2.18 -7.51
C ALA A 138 13.68 -3.55 -8.18
N GLN A 139 14.60 -4.49 -7.98
CA GLN A 139 14.49 -5.86 -8.49
C GLN A 139 13.22 -6.57 -7.99
N ARG A 140 12.87 -6.44 -6.71
CA ARG A 140 11.66 -7.06 -6.14
C ARG A 140 10.36 -6.45 -6.68
N LEU A 141 10.33 -5.15 -6.91
CA LEU A 141 9.19 -4.49 -7.56
C LEU A 141 9.00 -5.01 -8.98
N ARG A 142 10.09 -5.08 -9.73
CA ARG A 142 10.11 -5.61 -11.09
C ARG A 142 9.70 -7.10 -11.14
N GLN A 143 10.19 -7.91 -10.22
CA GLN A 143 9.83 -9.33 -10.12
C GLN A 143 8.34 -9.52 -9.82
N SER A 144 7.74 -8.70 -8.97
CA SER A 144 6.29 -8.75 -8.68
C SER A 144 5.42 -8.51 -9.91
N VAL A 145 5.86 -7.65 -10.82
CA VAL A 145 5.18 -7.46 -12.11
C VAL A 145 5.26 -8.74 -12.95
N ILE A 146 6.43 -9.38 -13.03
CA ILE A 146 6.61 -10.66 -13.73
C ILE A 146 5.73 -11.73 -13.10
N ASP A 147 5.81 -11.92 -11.78
CA ASP A 147 5.07 -12.95 -11.06
C ASP A 147 3.55 -12.81 -11.26
N ARG A 148 3.05 -11.56 -11.36
CA ARG A 148 1.65 -11.29 -11.68
C ARG A 148 1.30 -11.50 -13.15
N ALA A 149 2.20 -11.18 -14.07
CA ALA A 149 1.98 -11.37 -15.50
C ALA A 149 1.95 -12.86 -15.87
N VAL A 150 2.83 -13.68 -15.27
CA VAL A 150 2.90 -15.12 -15.54
C VAL A 150 1.91 -15.95 -14.73
N ARG A 151 1.26 -15.36 -13.71
CA ARG A 151 0.24 -16.06 -12.92
C ARG A 151 -0.98 -16.34 -13.80
N GLU A 152 -1.21 -17.61 -14.08
CA GLU A 152 -2.46 -18.04 -14.71
C GLU A 152 -3.64 -17.68 -13.80
N VAL A 153 -4.58 -16.90 -14.34
CA VAL A 153 -5.83 -16.59 -13.67
C VAL A 153 -6.76 -17.80 -13.83
N PRO A 154 -7.26 -18.41 -12.73
CA PRO A 154 -8.17 -19.53 -12.82
C PRO A 154 -9.38 -19.20 -13.71
N PRO A 155 -9.80 -20.07 -14.65
CA PRO A 155 -10.92 -19.81 -15.54
C PRO A 155 -12.21 -19.43 -14.81
N GLU A 156 -12.42 -19.99 -13.60
CA GLU A 156 -13.57 -19.69 -12.75
C GLU A 156 -13.57 -18.24 -12.28
N LEU A 157 -12.40 -17.69 -11.96
CA LEU A 157 -12.26 -16.30 -11.53
C LEU A 157 -12.59 -15.35 -12.69
N THR A 158 -12.11 -15.68 -13.89
CA THR A 158 -12.40 -14.94 -15.13
C THR A 158 -13.90 -14.95 -15.43
N ALA A 159 -14.56 -16.10 -15.28
CA ALA A 159 -16.00 -16.24 -15.48
C ALA A 159 -16.81 -15.44 -14.44
N MET A 160 -16.42 -15.49 -13.16
CA MET A 160 -17.05 -14.70 -12.09
C MET A 160 -16.91 -13.20 -12.35
N LEU A 161 -15.72 -12.75 -12.77
CA LEU A 161 -15.44 -11.36 -13.09
C LEU A 161 -16.31 -10.88 -14.26
N ASN A 162 -16.35 -11.63 -15.37
CA ASN A 162 -17.19 -11.32 -16.53
C ASN A 162 -18.68 -11.26 -16.17
N ASN A 163 -19.15 -12.19 -15.34
CA ASN A 163 -20.52 -12.20 -14.83
C ASN A 163 -20.83 -10.95 -13.99
N SER A 164 -19.93 -10.56 -13.08
CA SER A 164 -20.10 -9.36 -12.24
C SER A 164 -20.11 -8.05 -13.06
N MET A 165 -19.45 -8.07 -14.22
CA MET A 165 -19.43 -6.96 -15.17
C MET A 165 -20.55 -7.03 -16.22
N ASN A 166 -21.46 -8.00 -16.13
CA ASN A 166 -22.54 -8.27 -17.09
C ASN A 166 -22.05 -8.49 -18.53
N HIS A 167 -20.83 -9.02 -18.71
CA HIS A 167 -20.20 -9.18 -20.03
C HIS A 167 -20.08 -7.89 -20.85
N ASP A 168 -20.11 -6.72 -20.20
CA ASP A 168 -19.99 -5.43 -20.87
C ASP A 168 -18.52 -5.19 -21.31
N PRO A 169 -18.23 -5.14 -22.62
CA PRO A 169 -16.86 -4.96 -23.12
C PRO A 169 -16.22 -3.64 -22.65
N ALA A 170 -17.01 -2.57 -22.44
CA ALA A 170 -16.48 -1.30 -21.99
C ALA A 170 -16.03 -1.37 -20.52
N ARG A 171 -16.77 -2.09 -19.68
CA ARG A 171 -16.41 -2.32 -18.26
C ARG A 171 -15.20 -3.24 -18.14
N ILE A 172 -15.15 -4.29 -18.96
CA ILE A 172 -14.00 -5.20 -19.02
C ILE A 172 -12.74 -4.42 -19.44
N ALA A 173 -12.80 -3.64 -20.52
CA ALA A 173 -11.67 -2.83 -20.97
C ALA A 173 -11.25 -1.75 -19.94
N ALA A 174 -12.20 -1.17 -19.20
CA ALA A 174 -11.89 -0.23 -18.13
C ALA A 174 -11.16 -0.91 -16.95
N HIS A 175 -11.61 -2.11 -16.56
CA HIS A 175 -10.96 -2.91 -15.54
C HIS A 175 -9.55 -3.35 -15.96
N GLU A 176 -9.37 -3.80 -17.20
CA GLU A 176 -8.05 -4.16 -17.74
C GLU A 176 -7.09 -2.96 -17.73
N ARG A 177 -7.56 -1.77 -18.10
CA ARG A 177 -6.76 -0.54 -18.00
C ARG A 177 -6.37 -0.21 -16.56
N GLU A 178 -7.29 -0.38 -15.61
CA GLU A 178 -7.00 -0.21 -14.19
C GLU A 178 -5.92 -1.19 -13.72
N MET A 179 -6.04 -2.48 -14.07
CA MET A 179 -5.03 -3.49 -13.75
C MET A 179 -3.67 -3.19 -14.40
N ALA A 180 -3.64 -2.72 -15.64
CA ALA A 180 -2.42 -2.29 -16.30
C ALA A 180 -1.76 -1.10 -15.57
N SER A 181 -2.56 -0.13 -15.09
CA SER A 181 -2.04 1.00 -14.31
C SER A 181 -1.40 0.56 -12.99
N ILE A 182 -1.94 -0.50 -12.37
CA ILE A 182 -1.41 -1.12 -11.15
C ILE A 182 -0.05 -1.79 -11.41
N LEU A 183 0.16 -2.41 -12.57
CA LEU A 183 1.46 -2.97 -12.94
C LEU A 183 2.48 -1.88 -13.26
N HIS A 184 2.05 -0.82 -13.97
CA HIS A 184 2.93 0.26 -14.37
C HIS A 184 3.50 1.04 -13.18
N ARG A 185 2.76 1.22 -12.09
CA ARG A 185 3.29 1.90 -10.89
C ARG A 185 4.51 1.20 -10.27
N GLU A 186 4.56 -0.14 -10.31
CA GLU A 186 5.69 -0.91 -9.77
C GLU A 186 6.96 -0.70 -10.62
N ILE A 187 6.82 -0.67 -11.95
CA ILE A 187 7.93 -0.37 -12.86
C ILE A 187 8.41 1.07 -12.70
N ARG A 188 7.51 2.05 -12.61
CA ARG A 188 7.89 3.46 -12.39
C ARG A 188 8.63 3.64 -11.06
N ALA A 189 8.14 3.02 -9.99
CA ALA A 189 8.80 3.07 -8.70
C ALA A 189 10.18 2.38 -8.75
N ALA A 190 10.31 1.24 -9.44
CA ALA A 190 11.60 0.57 -9.63
C ALA A 190 12.60 1.45 -10.40
N ASN A 191 12.18 2.05 -11.52
CA ASN A 191 13.00 2.95 -12.33
C ASN A 191 13.42 4.22 -11.58
N LEU A 192 12.56 4.72 -10.70
CA LEU A 192 12.88 5.86 -9.86
C LEU A 192 13.97 5.54 -8.82
N ILE A 193 13.93 4.33 -8.26
CA ILE A 193 14.84 3.89 -7.19
C ILE A 193 16.19 3.42 -7.74
N ASP A 194 16.17 2.74 -8.88
CA ASP A 194 17.34 2.25 -9.59
C ASP A 194 17.19 2.49 -11.10
N PRO A 195 17.54 3.70 -11.57
CA PRO A 195 17.45 4.06 -12.99
C PRO A 195 18.40 3.24 -13.88
N GLY A 196 19.50 2.71 -13.33
CA GLY A 196 20.50 1.93 -14.06
C GLY A 196 20.14 0.45 -14.21
N GLY A 197 19.27 -0.08 -13.34
CA GLY A 197 18.88 -1.49 -13.30
C GLY A 197 17.97 -1.97 -14.43
N GLU A 198 17.55 -1.10 -15.35
CA GLU A 198 16.78 -1.52 -16.54
C GLU A 198 17.59 -2.40 -17.49
N ALA A 199 18.92 -2.24 -17.56
CA ALA A 199 19.78 -3.00 -18.46
C ALA A 199 19.83 -4.50 -18.13
N ASP A 200 19.61 -4.85 -16.85
CA ASP A 200 19.59 -6.23 -16.35
C ASP A 200 18.16 -6.81 -16.29
N PHE A 201 17.14 -6.01 -16.60
CA PHE A 201 15.75 -6.42 -16.57
C PHE A 201 15.25 -6.82 -17.96
N ASP A 202 14.97 -8.10 -18.16
CA ASP A 202 14.53 -8.60 -19.47
C ASP A 202 13.07 -8.24 -19.76
N PHE A 203 12.85 -7.02 -20.24
CA PHE A 203 11.55 -6.54 -20.74
C PHE A 203 10.98 -7.40 -21.88
N ARG A 204 11.78 -8.25 -22.54
CA ARG A 204 11.29 -9.11 -23.63
C ARG A 204 10.28 -10.15 -23.16
N LEU A 205 10.36 -10.57 -21.89
CA LEU A 205 9.39 -11.48 -21.26
C LEU A 205 8.00 -10.82 -21.07
N LEU A 206 7.96 -9.51 -20.80
CA LEU A 206 6.71 -8.76 -20.65
C LEU A 206 6.09 -8.36 -21.99
N GLN A 207 6.91 -8.10 -23.03
CA GLN A 207 6.41 -7.76 -24.38
C GLN A 207 5.80 -8.92 -25.14
N SER A 208 6.13 -10.18 -24.80
CA SER A 208 5.52 -11.36 -25.45
C SER A 208 4.10 -11.71 -24.96
N GLN A 209 3.57 -10.98 -23.98
CA GLN A 209 2.28 -11.27 -23.32
C GLN A 209 1.31 -10.08 -23.27
N LEU A 210 1.66 -8.94 -23.87
CA LEU A 210 0.76 -7.81 -24.15
C LEU A 210 0.44 -7.76 -25.65
#